data_AF-A0A7V5BPV8-F1
#
_entry.id   AF-A0A7V5BPV8-F1
#
_cell.length_a   1.000
_cell.length_b   1.000
_cell.length_c   1.000
_cell.angle_alpha   90.00
_cell.angle_beta   90.00
_cell.angle_gamma   90.00
#
_symmetry.space_group_name_H-M   'P 1'
#
loop_
_entity.id
_entity.type
_entity.pdbx_description
1 polymer ?
#
loop_
_entity_poly.entity_id
_entity_poly.type
_entity_poly.pdbx_seq_one_letter_code
_entity_poly.pdbx_strand_id
1 'polypeptide(L)'
;MVMQSTEPPGDFTLMDHNGNRMHLSDYEGKWVILYYGYTFCPDVCPTTMMQLGRMMPLLGKKAEEVQVFMISVDPDRDTPERLKSYVTHFHP
;
A
#
# COMPACT_ATOMS: atom_id res chain seq x y z
N MET A 1 7.67 5.73 -19.21
CA MET A 1 7.93 7.18 -19.09
C MET A 1 8.14 7.45 -17.61
N VAL A 2 9.28 8.00 -17.20
CA VAL A 2 9.57 8.33 -15.79
C VAL A 2 9.29 9.82 -15.63
N MET A 3 8.40 10.17 -14.70
CA MET A 3 8.07 11.56 -14.38
C MET A 3 8.92 12.01 -13.19
N GLN A 4 9.55 13.17 -13.31
CA GLN A 4 10.29 13.78 -12.21
C GLN A 4 9.44 14.89 -11.61
N SER A 5 9.07 14.74 -10.33
CA SER A 5 8.40 15.78 -9.58
C SER A 5 9.44 16.68 -8.91
N THR A 6 9.22 17.99 -8.91
CA THR A 6 10.04 18.96 -8.17
C THR A 6 9.66 19.04 -6.69
N GLU A 7 8.47 18.53 -6.34
CA GLU A 7 7.91 18.50 -4.99
C GLU A 7 7.41 17.09 -4.66
N PRO A 8 7.38 16.68 -3.39
CA PRO A 8 6.72 15.43 -2.99
C PRO A 8 5.26 15.40 -3.48
N PRO A 9 4.68 14.22 -3.73
CA PRO A 9 3.24 14.11 -3.94
C PRO A 9 2.51 14.84 -2.82
N GLY A 10 1.56 15.71 -3.19
CA GLY A 10 0.76 16.44 -2.21
C GLY A 10 -0.02 15.49 -1.29
N ASP A 11 -0.48 16.00 -0.15
CA ASP A 11 -1.34 15.24 0.75
C ASP A 11 -2.61 14.78 0.05
N PHE A 12 -3.06 13.59 0.39
CA PHE A 12 -4.30 13.02 -0.13
C PHE A 12 -5.02 12.24 0.95
N THR A 13 -6.33 12.11 0.76
CA THR A 13 -7.20 11.37 1.66
C THR A 13 -7.83 10.19 0.94
N LEU A 14 -7.71 8.98 1.51
CA LEU A 14 -8.35 7.77 1.02
C LEU A 14 -9.10 7.06 2.15
N MET A 15 -9.93 6.09 1.79
CA MET A 15 -10.56 5.17 2.75
C MET A 15 -9.80 3.84 2.76
N ASP A 16 -9.49 3.33 3.95
CA ASP A 16 -8.92 2.00 4.09
C ASP A 16 -9.98 0.89 4.00
N HIS A 17 -9.54 -0.36 3.99
CA HIS A 17 -10.40 -1.53 3.94
C HIS A 17 -11.19 -1.80 5.25
N ASN A 18 -11.00 -0.99 6.29
CA ASN A 18 -11.76 -1.03 7.54
C ASN A 18 -12.77 0.13 7.63
N GLY A 19 -12.87 0.99 6.59
CA GLY A 19 -13.75 2.16 6.56
C GLY A 19 -13.19 3.38 7.28
N ASN A 20 -11.90 3.37 7.65
CA ASN A 20 -11.24 4.52 8.24
C ASN A 20 -10.76 5.47 7.16
N ARG A 21 -10.88 6.77 7.43
CA ARG A 21 -10.23 7.81 6.63
C ARG A 21 -8.75 7.83 6.96
N MET A 22 -7.90 7.83 5.94
CA MET A 22 -6.45 7.94 6.05
C MET A 22 -5.97 9.18 5.29
N HIS A 23 -5.10 9.97 5.92
CA HIS A 23 -4.40 11.08 5.28
C HIS A 23 -2.92 10.71 5.13
N LEU A 24 -2.30 11.05 4.00
CA LEU A 24 -0.87 10.78 3.82
C LEU A 24 -0.03 11.52 4.87
N SER A 25 -0.45 12.74 5.25
CA SER A 25 0.16 13.53 6.31
C SER A 25 0.23 12.83 7.68
N ASP A 26 -0.65 11.87 7.96
CA ASP A 26 -0.62 11.12 9.22
C ASP A 26 0.63 10.23 9.37
N TYR A 27 1.36 10.02 8.26
CA TYR A 27 2.55 9.19 8.18
C TYR A 27 3.83 10.01 7.95
N GLU A 28 3.80 11.32 8.21
CA GLU A 28 5.00 12.15 8.21
C GLU A 28 6.09 11.57 9.14
N GLY A 29 7.34 11.62 8.67
CA GLY A 29 8.47 11.01 9.38
C GLY A 29 8.63 9.50 9.16
N LYS A 30 7.73 8.84 8.43
CA LYS A 30 7.89 7.46 7.97
C LYS A 30 8.28 7.39 6.49
N TRP A 31 8.96 6.31 6.12
CA TRP A 31 9.12 5.91 4.73
C TRP A 31 7.83 5.29 4.23
N VAL A 32 7.09 6.02 3.39
CA VAL A 32 5.84 5.53 2.82
C VAL A 32 6.09 4.92 1.45
N ILE A 33 5.76 3.64 1.30
CA ILE A 33 5.77 2.92 0.02
C ILE A 33 4.33 2.83 -0.48
N LEU A 34 4.05 3.58 -1.54
CA LEU A 34 2.77 3.52 -2.25
C LEU A 34 2.89 2.55 -3.42
N TYR A 35 2.11 1.48 -3.38
CA TYR A 35 2.00 0.51 -4.45
C TYR A 35 0.59 0.55 -5.06
N TYR A 36 0.49 0.76 -6.37
CA TYR A 36 -0.78 0.77 -7.07
C TYR A 36 -1.05 -0.60 -7.70
N GLY A 37 -2.17 -1.22 -7.35
CA GLY A 37 -2.52 -2.58 -7.80
C GLY A 37 -4.03 -2.84 -7.72
N TYR A 38 -4.47 -4.09 -7.89
CA TYR A 38 -5.88 -4.49 -7.75
C TYR A 38 -5.98 -5.99 -7.46
N THR A 39 -7.07 -6.46 -6.84
CA THR A 39 -7.14 -7.85 -6.31
C THR A 39 -7.26 -8.93 -7.39
N PHE A 40 -7.68 -8.56 -8.61
CA PHE A 40 -7.83 -9.48 -9.75
C PHE A 40 -6.60 -9.56 -10.66
N CYS A 41 -5.49 -8.95 -10.24
CA CYS A 41 -4.25 -8.93 -10.99
C CYS A 41 -3.55 -10.29 -10.91
N PRO A 42 -3.37 -11.02 -12.02
CA PRO A 42 -3.07 -12.45 -11.98
C PRO A 42 -1.62 -12.81 -11.62
N ASP A 43 -0.68 -11.85 -11.68
CA ASP A 43 0.75 -12.17 -11.56
C ASP A 43 1.56 -11.09 -10.82
N VAL A 44 1.69 -9.90 -11.40
CA VAL A 44 2.63 -8.88 -10.90
C VAL A 44 2.24 -8.35 -9.51
N CYS A 45 0.95 -8.24 -9.21
CA CYS A 45 0.47 -7.72 -7.95
C CYS A 45 0.69 -8.65 -6.76
N PRO A 46 0.31 -9.94 -6.81
CA PRO A 46 0.65 -10.86 -5.73
C PRO A 46 2.16 -11.01 -5.56
N THR A 47 2.93 -11.02 -6.67
CA THR A 47 4.39 -11.07 -6.60
C THR A 47 4.99 -9.85 -5.87
N THR A 48 4.52 -8.64 -6.19
CA THR A 48 5.00 -7.41 -5.54
C THR A 48 4.63 -7.38 -4.06
N MET A 49 3.40 -7.77 -3.71
CA MET A 49 2.96 -7.85 -2.31
C MET A 49 3.76 -8.88 -1.50
N MET A 50 4.09 -10.04 -2.08
CA MET A 50 4.99 -11.01 -1.46
C MET A 50 6.40 -10.44 -1.23
N GLN A 51 6.94 -9.68 -2.18
CA GLN A 51 8.26 -9.06 -2.04
C GLN A 51 8.26 -8.01 -0.92
N LEU A 52 7.23 -7.16 -0.86
CA LEU A 52 7.06 -6.18 0.21
C LEU A 52 6.87 -6.84 1.58
N GLY A 53 6.04 -7.88 1.67
CA GLY A 53 5.86 -8.68 2.89
C GLY A 53 7.16 -9.34 3.37
N ARG A 54 8.00 -9.82 2.44
CA ARG A 54 9.34 -10.38 2.75
C ARG A 54 10.37 -9.32 3.13
N MET A 55 10.24 -8.10 2.62
CA MET A 55 11.14 -6.99 2.95
C MET A 55 10.99 -6.57 4.41
N MET A 56 9.76 -6.48 4.93
CA MET A 56 9.49 -6.01 6.30
C MET A 56 10.31 -6.72 7.40
N PRO A 57 10.35 -8.07 7.49
CA PRO A 57 11.15 -8.75 8.50
C PRO A 57 12.66 -8.57 8.31
N LEU A 58 13.14 -8.35 7.08
CA LEU A 58 14.55 -8.11 6.80
C LEU A 58 15.04 -6.75 7.32
N LEU A 59 14.13 -5.79 7.51
CA LEU A 59 14.44 -4.47 8.08
C LEU A 59 14.70 -4.51 9.59
N GLY A 60 14.28 -5.57 10.29
CA GLY A 60 14.35 -5.64 11.75
C GLY A 60 13.64 -4.46 12.40
N LYS A 61 14.31 -3.76 13.33
CA LYS A 61 13.74 -2.59 14.02
C LYS A 61 13.33 -1.44 13.09
N LYS A 62 13.99 -1.30 11.93
CA LYS A 62 13.66 -0.24 10.96
C LYS A 62 12.30 -0.43 10.31
N ALA A 63 11.70 -1.61 10.41
CA ALA A 63 10.34 -1.85 9.94
C ALA A 63 9.32 -0.88 10.57
N GLU A 64 9.57 -0.39 11.80
CA GLU A 64 8.71 0.59 12.50
C GLU A 64 8.68 1.96 11.79
N GLU A 65 9.72 2.28 11.03
CA GLU A 65 9.87 3.52 10.26
C GLU A 65 9.25 3.41 8.85
N VAL A 66 8.78 2.23 8.43
CA VAL A 66 8.27 1.98 7.08
C VAL A 66 6.77 1.70 7.13
N GLN A 67 6.02 2.38 6.26
CA GLN A 67 4.61 2.11 6.03
C GLN A 67 4.39 1.72 4.57
N VAL A 68 3.76 0.57 4.35
CA VAL A 68 3.37 0.12 3.01
C VAL A 68 1.87 0.31 2.82
N PHE A 69 1.48 0.90 1.70
CA PHE A 69 0.08 0.97 1.27
C PHE A 69 -0.07 0.39 -0.14
N MET A 70 -1.03 -0.53 -0.28
CA MET A 70 -1.56 -0.88 -1.59
C MET A 70 -2.78 0.01 -1.88
N ILE A 71 -2.72 0.82 -2.92
CA ILE A 71 -3.84 1.62 -3.42
C ILE A 71 -4.48 0.87 -4.58
N SER A 72 -5.77 0.53 -4.44
CA SER A 72 -6.50 -0.11 -5.53
C SER A 72 -6.71 0.86 -6.70
N VAL A 73 -6.54 0.35 -7.93
CA VAL A 73 -6.88 1.05 -9.17
C VAL A 73 -8.17 0.52 -9.82
N ASP A 74 -8.93 -0.31 -9.10
CA ASP A 74 -10.11 -1.03 -9.59
C ASP A 74 -11.31 -0.89 -8.62
N PRO A 75 -11.85 0.33 -8.47
CA PRO A 75 -12.85 0.64 -7.45
C PRO A 75 -14.18 -0.10 -7.64
N ASP A 76 -14.49 -0.54 -8.86
CA ASP A 76 -15.75 -1.25 -9.16
C ASP A 76 -15.77 -2.68 -8.63
N ARG A 77 -14.59 -3.29 -8.42
CA ARG A 77 -14.47 -4.71 -8.05
C ARG A 77 -13.75 -4.94 -6.73
N ASP A 78 -12.88 -4.02 -6.31
CA ASP A 78 -12.14 -4.11 -5.06
C ASP A 78 -12.94 -3.50 -3.90
N THR A 79 -13.82 -4.31 -3.31
CA THR A 79 -14.56 -3.92 -2.10
C THR A 79 -13.65 -3.96 -0.86
N PRO A 80 -14.00 -3.23 0.23
CA PRO A 80 -13.24 -3.29 1.49
C PRO A 80 -13.00 -4.71 2.01
N GLU A 81 -14.00 -5.59 1.93
CA GLU A 81 -13.90 -6.98 2.39
C GLU A 81 -12.88 -7.77 1.57
N ARG A 82 -12.88 -7.56 0.24
CA ARG A 82 -11.92 -8.21 -0.66
C ARG A 82 -10.51 -7.69 -0.43
N LEU A 83 -10.35 -6.38 -0.29
CA LEU A 83 -9.06 -5.76 0.01
C LEU A 83 -8.50 -6.28 1.33
N LYS A 84 -9.33 -6.36 2.37
CA LYS A 84 -8.96 -6.94 3.67
C LYS A 84 -8.47 -8.39 3.53
N SER A 85 -9.26 -9.23 2.85
CA SER A 85 -8.87 -10.63 2.62
C SER A 85 -7.58 -10.75 1.81
N TYR A 86 -7.35 -9.85 0.85
CA TYR A 86 -6.17 -9.87 0.00
C TYR A 86 -4.91 -9.49 0.78
N VAL A 87 -4.92 -8.39 1.52
CA VAL A 87 -3.72 -7.93 2.25
C VAL A 87 -3.31 -8.88 3.37
N THR A 88 -4.27 -9.44 4.11
CA THR A 88 -3.99 -10.41 5.20
C THR A 88 -3.31 -11.69 4.70
N HIS A 89 -3.44 -12.03 3.42
CA HIS A 89 -2.73 -13.17 2.83
C HIS A 89 -1.21 -12.95 2.73
N PHE A 90 -0.76 -11.71 2.57
CA PHE A 90 0.66 -11.37 2.36
C PHE A 90 1.34 -10.81 3.61
N HIS A 91 0.57 -10.16 4.47
CA HIS A 91 1.04 -9.64 5.75
C HIS A 91 -0.14 -9.66 6.74
N PRO A 92 -0.22 -10.66 7.63
CA PRO A 92 -1.23 -10.68 8.68
C PRO A 92 -1.04 -9.54 9.69
#